data_AF-A0A0W7WIT5-F1
#
_entry.id   AF-A0A0W7WIT5-F1
#
_cell.length_a   1.000
_cell.length_b   1.000
_cell.length_c   1.000
_cell.angle_alpha   90.00
_cell.angle_beta   90.00
_cell.angle_gamma   90.00
#
_symmetry.space_group_name_H-M   'P 1'
#
loop_
_entity.id
_entity.type
_entity.pdbx_description
1 polymer ?
#
loop_
_entity_poly.entity_id
_entity_poly.type
_entity_poly.pdbx_seq_one_letter_code
_entity_poly.pdbx_strand_id
1 'polypeptide(L)'
;MRPVLIPLALAGLVSACTQFPELDAATSSAVAEAPYPQLVPLEGLLAGSEPRATPEIRAQVQGRVGQLRARADGLRAARVAPQSGIAARLARLRQKAAALRAQ
;
A
#
# COMPACT_ATOMS: atom_id res chain seq x y z
N MET A 1 -12.79 9.89 18.14
CA MET A 1 -13.09 9.40 16.77
C MET A 1 -12.11 8.34 16.23
N ARG A 2 -11.07 7.92 16.97
CA ARG A 2 -10.05 6.94 16.54
C ARG A 2 -10.25 5.47 16.97
N PRO A 3 -11.06 5.08 17.99
CA PRO A 3 -11.07 3.70 18.46
C PRO A 3 -11.87 2.74 17.55
N VAL A 4 -12.71 3.28 16.65
CA VAL A 4 -13.55 2.48 15.73
C VAL A 4 -12.80 2.05 14.47
N LEU A 5 -11.69 2.71 14.13
CA LEU A 5 -10.93 2.42 12.91
C LEU A 5 -10.16 1.09 12.98
N ILE A 6 -9.75 0.68 14.18
CA ILE A 6 -8.99 -0.56 14.41
C ILE A 6 -9.86 -1.81 14.16
N PRO A 7 -11.07 -1.96 14.76
CA PRO A 7 -11.90 -3.12 14.48
C PRO A 7 -12.39 -3.15 13.02
N LEU A 8 -12.63 -1.99 12.41
CA LEU A 8 -13.04 -1.89 11.01
C LEU A 8 -11.93 -2.37 10.05
N ALA A 9 -10.67 -2.00 10.30
CA ALA A 9 -9.54 -2.46 9.50
C ALA A 9 -9.32 -3.97 9.66
N LEU A 10 -9.47 -4.50 10.88
CA LEU A 10 -9.31 -5.93 11.14
C LEU A 10 -10.39 -6.78 10.45
N ALA A 11 -11.64 -6.32 10.45
CA ALA A 11 -12.73 -6.97 9.72
C ALA A 11 -12.47 -7.04 8.21
N GLY A 12 -11.92 -5.95 7.63
CA GLY A 12 -11.56 -5.91 6.21
C GLY A 12 -10.41 -6.85 5.82
N LEU A 13 -9.42 -7.03 6.69
CA LEU A 13 -8.34 -8.00 6.46
C LEU A 13 -8.84 -9.44 6.45
N VAL A 14 -9.76 -9.79 7.35
CA VAL A 14 -10.34 -11.15 7.40
C VAL A 14 -11.24 -11.42 6.19
N SER A 15 -11.99 -10.41 5.70
CA SER A 15 -12.78 -10.56 4.46
C SER A 15 -11.94 -10.56 3.19
N ALA A 16 -10.69 -10.09 3.22
CA ALA A 16 -9.79 -10.19 2.06
C ALA A 16 -9.18 -11.58 1.90
N CYS A 17 -9.21 -12.41 2.95
CA CYS A 17 -8.86 -13.83 2.92
C CYS A 17 -10.06 -14.71 2.57
N THR A 18 -10.92 -14.27 1.64
CA THR A 18 -12.01 -15.11 1.13
C THR A 18 -11.47 -16.32 0.37
N GLN A 19 -12.16 -17.44 0.54
CA GLN A 19 -11.92 -18.66 -0.21
C GLN A 19 -12.02 -18.38 -1.71
N PHE A 20 -10.94 -18.70 -2.44
CA PHE A 20 -10.97 -18.72 -3.90
C PHE A 20 -12.06 -19.70 -4.32
N PRO A 21 -13.06 -19.30 -5.13
CA PRO A 21 -14.07 -20.22 -5.59
C PRO A 21 -13.39 -21.32 -6.41
N GLU A 22 -13.74 -22.58 -6.16
CA GLU A 22 -13.29 -23.71 -7.00
C GLU A 22 -13.68 -23.43 -8.45
N LEU A 23 -12.70 -23.16 -9.32
CA LEU A 23 -12.95 -22.87 -10.73
C LEU A 23 -13.61 -24.05 -11.46
N ASP A 24 -13.41 -25.27 -10.97
CA ASP A 24 -14.00 -26.46 -11.56
C ASP A 24 -15.54 -26.43 -11.51
N ALA A 25 -16.12 -25.74 -10.51
CA ALA A 25 -17.56 -25.51 -10.44
C ALA A 25 -18.07 -24.44 -11.43
N ALA A 26 -17.17 -23.61 -11.98
CA ALA A 26 -17.49 -22.55 -12.93
C ALA A 26 -17.41 -22.99 -14.41
N THR A 27 -16.82 -24.16 -14.68
CA THR A 27 -16.85 -24.78 -16.01
C THR A 27 -18.22 -25.39 -16.25
N SER A 28 -19.13 -24.60 -16.83
CA SER A 28 -20.39 -25.14 -17.35
C SER A 28 -20.13 -26.07 -18.53
N SER A 29 -21.06 -26.99 -18.82
CA SER A 29 -20.99 -27.86 -20.01
C SER A 29 -20.81 -27.05 -21.31
N ALA A 30 -21.37 -25.83 -21.35
CA ALA A 30 -21.22 -24.92 -22.48
C ALA A 30 -19.78 -24.46 -22.70
N VAL A 31 -18.95 -24.36 -21.65
CA VAL A 31 -17.51 -24.02 -21.79
C VAL A 31 -16.71 -25.23 -22.26
N ALA A 32 -17.07 -26.44 -21.82
CA ALA A 32 -16.38 -27.67 -22.23
C ALA A 32 -16.58 -28.00 -23.72
N GLU A 33 -17.76 -27.68 -24.27
CA GLU A 33 -18.09 -27.87 -25.69
C GLU A 33 -17.88 -26.61 -26.53
N ALA A 34 -17.44 -25.50 -25.93
CA ALA A 34 -17.22 -24.25 -26.66
C ALA A 34 -16.10 -24.43 -27.70
N PRO A 35 -16.28 -23.91 -28.92
CA PRO A 35 -15.20 -23.87 -29.89
C PRO A 35 -14.04 -23.05 -29.32
N TYR A 36 -12.82 -23.56 -29.54
CA TYR A 36 -11.62 -22.85 -29.14
C TYR A 36 -11.57 -21.46 -29.80
N PRO A 37 -11.20 -20.39 -29.08
CA PRO A 37 -11.18 -19.06 -29.64
C PRO A 37 -10.21 -18.98 -30.83
N GLN A 38 -10.60 -18.21 -31.84
CA GLN A 38 -9.71 -17.95 -32.97
C GLN A 38 -8.53 -17.10 -32.52
N LEU A 39 -7.32 -17.59 -32.80
CA LEU A 39 -6.10 -16.84 -32.52
C LEU A 39 -5.94 -15.73 -33.55
N VAL A 40 -5.76 -14.50 -33.08
CA VAL A 40 -5.46 -13.34 -33.92
C VAL A 40 -3.94 -13.17 -34.10
N PRO A 41 -3.46 -12.81 -35.30
CA PRO A 41 -2.03 -12.59 -35.55
C PRO A 41 -1.44 -11.50 -34.66
N LEU A 42 -0.26 -11.77 -34.10
CA LEU A 42 0.37 -10.88 -33.12
C LEU A 42 0.85 -9.58 -33.76
N GLU A 43 1.29 -9.64 -35.02
CA GLU A 43 1.81 -8.53 -35.80
C GLU A 43 0.76 -7.42 -35.94
N GLY A 44 -0.51 -7.79 -36.10
CA GLY A 44 -1.62 -6.84 -36.17
C GLY A 44 -1.91 -6.14 -34.83
N LEU A 45 -1.64 -6.81 -33.71
CA LEU A 45 -1.78 -6.23 -32.37
C LEU A 45 -0.63 -5.28 -32.04
N LEU A 46 0.55 -5.54 -32.58
CA LEU A 46 1.76 -4.74 -32.37
C LEU A 46 1.88 -3.53 -33.31
N ALA A 47 1.11 -3.51 -34.41
CA ALA A 47 1.12 -2.42 -35.39
C ALA A 47 0.50 -1.09 -34.89
N GLY A 48 -0.01 -1.06 -33.65
CA GLY A 48 -0.58 0.14 -33.03
C GLY A 48 0.49 1.19 -32.67
N SER A 49 0.05 2.44 -32.49
CA SER A 49 0.92 3.46 -31.92
C SER A 49 1.27 3.13 -30.47
N GLU A 50 2.49 3.44 -30.06
CA GLU A 50 2.88 3.28 -28.67
C GLU A 50 1.93 4.08 -27.76
N PRO A 51 1.42 3.48 -26.67
CA PRO A 51 0.60 4.20 -25.71
C PRO A 51 1.36 5.40 -25.13
N ARG A 52 0.81 6.60 -25.29
CA ARG A 52 1.37 7.83 -24.72
C ARG A 52 0.44 8.39 -23.66
N ALA A 53 1.04 8.93 -22.60
CA ALA A 53 0.27 9.59 -21.55
C ALA A 53 -0.41 10.84 -22.11
N THR A 54 -1.75 10.85 -22.06
CA THR A 54 -2.55 12.02 -22.40
C THR A 54 -2.26 13.16 -21.41
N PRO A 55 -2.56 14.43 -21.78
CA PRO A 55 -2.42 15.55 -20.87
C PRO A 55 -3.12 15.33 -19.53
N GLU A 56 -4.29 14.70 -19.54
CA GLU A 56 -5.11 14.42 -18.36
C GLU A 56 -4.41 13.41 -17.43
N ILE A 57 -3.87 12.32 -18.00
CA ILE A 57 -3.10 11.32 -17.23
C ILE A 57 -1.88 11.98 -16.59
N ARG A 58 -1.15 12.83 -17.33
CA ARG A 58 0.00 13.54 -16.77
C ARG A 58 -0.40 14.46 -15.62
N ALA A 59 -1.50 15.21 -15.76
CA ALA A 59 -2.00 16.08 -14.72
C ALA A 59 -2.40 15.30 -13.45
N GLN A 60 -3.05 14.14 -13.61
CA GLN A 60 -3.40 13.28 -12.48
C GLN A 60 -2.17 12.76 -11.73
N VAL A 61 -1.13 12.31 -12.46
CA VAL A 61 0.13 11.85 -11.87
C VAL A 61 0.83 12.99 -11.13
N GLN A 62 0.92 14.18 -11.74
CA GLN A 62 1.51 15.36 -11.10
C GLN A 62 0.77 15.76 -9.82
N GLY A 63 -0.57 15.73 -9.83
CA GLY A 63 -1.39 15.97 -8.64
C GLY A 63 -1.09 15.00 -7.51
N ARG A 64 -0.98 13.69 -7.82
CA ARG A 64 -0.59 12.66 -6.84
C ARG A 64 0.82 12.89 -6.28
N VAL A 65 1.78 13.26 -7.12
CA VAL A 65 3.14 13.61 -6.69
C VAL A 65 3.12 14.78 -5.71
N GLY A 66 2.34 15.83 -5.99
CA GLY A 66 2.17 16.97 -5.08
C GLY A 66 1.64 16.56 -3.71
N GLN A 67 0.58 15.75 -3.68
CA GLN A 67 0.01 15.24 -2.43
C GLN A 67 1.00 14.38 -1.63
N LEU A 68 1.76 13.52 -2.31
CA LEU A 68 2.77 12.68 -1.65
C LEU A 68 3.90 13.51 -1.06
N ARG A 69 4.36 14.54 -1.77
CA ARG A 69 5.37 15.48 -1.25
C ARG A 69 4.87 16.20 -0.01
N ALA A 70 3.66 16.77 -0.06
CA ALA A 70 3.04 17.43 1.09
C ALA A 70 2.91 16.50 2.31
N ARG A 71 2.52 15.24 2.09
CA ARG A 71 2.49 14.23 3.16
C ARG A 71 3.89 13.94 3.72
N ALA A 72 4.89 13.80 2.86
CA ALA A 72 6.26 13.56 3.29
C ALA A 72 6.81 14.73 4.12
N ASP A 73 6.51 15.97 3.73
CA ASP A 73 6.90 17.17 4.48
C ASP A 73 6.21 17.20 5.84
N GLY A 74 4.92 16.86 5.90
CA GLY A 74 4.19 16.68 7.16
C GLY A 74 4.84 15.63 8.07
N LEU A 75 5.25 14.48 7.52
CA LEU A 75 5.93 13.42 8.28
C LEU A 75 7.32 13.84 8.78
N ARG A 76 8.09 14.56 7.97
CA ARG A 76 9.39 15.12 8.37
C ARG A 76 9.24 16.14 9.49
N ALA A 77 8.25 17.02 9.38
CA ALA A 77 7.92 18.01 10.40
C ALA A 77 7.41 17.36 11.70
N ALA A 78 6.58 16.32 11.57
CA ALA A 78 6.00 15.58 12.69
C ALA A 78 7.01 14.70 13.47
N ARG A 79 8.30 14.69 13.07
CA ARG A 79 9.45 14.06 13.73
C ARG A 79 9.02 13.03 14.78
N VAL A 80 8.68 11.81 14.33
CA VAL A 80 8.20 10.63 15.11
C VAL A 80 8.35 10.82 16.64
N ALA A 81 7.34 11.41 17.29
CA ALA A 81 7.29 11.76 18.71
C ALA A 81 8.46 12.64 19.24
N PRO A 82 8.23 13.52 20.23
CA PRO A 82 9.30 14.36 20.70
C PRO A 82 10.39 13.49 21.34
N GLN A 83 11.60 13.58 20.77
CA GLN A 83 12.84 13.04 21.35
C GLN A 83 13.03 13.46 22.81
N SER A 84 12.29 14.45 23.32
CA SER A 84 12.32 14.91 24.71
C SER A 84 12.04 13.79 25.72
N GLY A 85 11.08 12.89 25.45
CA GLY A 85 10.74 11.80 26.38
C GLY A 85 11.86 10.75 26.49
N ILE A 86 12.40 10.33 25.34
CA ILE A 86 13.50 9.38 25.26
C ILE A 86 14.80 10.00 25.78
N ALA A 87 15.10 11.25 25.43
CA ALA A 87 16.27 11.99 25.90
C ALA A 87 16.24 12.17 27.43
N ALA A 88 15.09 12.55 28.00
CA ALA A 88 14.93 12.64 29.45
C ALA A 88 15.10 11.28 30.14
N ARG A 89 14.60 10.20 29.54
CA ARG A 89 14.81 8.84 30.04
C ARG A 89 16.27 8.41 29.98
N LEU A 90 16.97 8.72 28.88
CA LEU A 90 18.41 8.48 28.71
C LEU A 90 19.24 9.26 29.73
N ALA A 91 18.90 10.52 30.00
CA ALA A 91 19.55 11.34 31.01
C ALA A 91 19.44 10.70 32.41
N ARG A 92 18.22 10.28 32.80
CA ARG A 92 17.99 9.57 34.07
C ARG A 92 18.79 8.26 34.17
N LEU A 93 18.85 7.48 33.09
CA LEU A 93 19.62 6.22 33.07
C LEU A 93 21.12 6.47 33.22
N ARG A 94 21.67 7.50 32.57
CA ARG A 94 23.07 7.90 32.71
C ARG A 94 23.39 8.34 34.13
N GLN A 95 22.51 9.14 34.74
CA GLN A 95 22.66 9.61 36.12
C GLN A 95 22.65 8.44 37.11
N LYS A 96 21.73 7.48 36.94
CA LYS A 96 21.68 6.26 37.75
C LYS A 96 22.92 5.39 37.55
N ALA A 97 23.42 5.26 36.32
CA ALA A 97 24.64 4.51 36.04
C ALA A 97 25.89 5.19 36.63
N ALA A 98 25.94 6.52 36.71
CA ALA A 98 27.03 7.23 37.37
C ALA A 98 27.00 7.00 38.90
N ALA A 99 25.81 7.07 39.51
CA ALA A 99 25.64 6.81 40.94
C ALA A 99 26.03 5.38 41.36
N LEU A 100 25.79 4.39 40.49
CA LEU A 100 26.19 3.00 40.73
C LEU A 100 27.69 2.75 40.56
N ARG A 101 28.40 3.57 39.79
CA ARG A 101 29.87 3.45 39.61
C ARG A 101 30.66 4.14 40.73
N ALA A 102 30.02 5.01 41.50
CA ALA A 102 30.61 5.73 42.62
C ALA A 102 30.45 4.98 43.96
N GLN A 103 29.83 3.80 43.93
CA GLN A 103 29.71 2.84 45.03
C GLN A 103 30.67 1.68 44.79
#